data_AF-A0A1S4FD61-F1
#
_entry.id   AF-A0A1S4FD61-F1
#
_cell.length_a   1.000
_cell.length_b   1.000
_cell.length_c   1.000
_cell.angle_alpha   90.00
_cell.angle_beta   90.00
_cell.angle_gamma   90.00
#
_symmetry.space_group_name_H-M   'P 1'
#
loop_
_entity.id
_entity.type
_entity.pdbx_description
1 polymer ?
#
loop_
_entity_poly.entity_id
_entity_poly.type
_entity_poly.pdbx_seq_one_letter_code
_entity_poly.pdbx_strand_id
1 'polypeptide(L)'
;MQFIFAVLLLMAYGVIPNKCRFASEVSTITYETKYNGDFDKNIGCQISLNDDLDQHQPLFIVPGTSRFVTPTANTTDLQFKSGEQVELHCCHGFLISDATSIIATCNGKDKFIHHSKVYDISHLTCRDPVFHIASRVGTLCYNNGTLIKVGFDLGTRFLTLYEICFDEKLLQTHYVKYGLAPWNIKHERAKRDHFLQGDFFPDMEMAEIYSFDVQHATLGLILGSTNRANNLLNRRKDIFIAKGRLAAQADFVYGSQQAATFRYSNVAPQWEKFRTFNWQHIENGVRAFVTRHNLNVTVYTGTYGVIELPDANGKMQPIYLDYDVRSGGRVPVPKIFYKILHDPQHSAGIALIGVNNPYASLSDIEKDYLFCEDVSRRINWLEWIPDYIPGGYTYACEVNEFNDVIRHHKFDEISNLLV
;
A
#
# COMPACT_ATOMS: atom_id res chain seq x y z
N MET A 1 37.99 36.62 -15.58
CA MET A 1 36.64 37.20 -15.74
C MET A 1 35.77 36.32 -16.65
N GLN A 2 35.63 35.03 -16.31
CA GLN A 2 34.86 34.06 -17.11
C GLN A 2 34.22 32.93 -16.27
N PHE A 3 34.39 32.96 -14.94
CA PHE A 3 33.82 31.96 -14.02
C PHE A 3 32.61 32.46 -13.21
N ILE A 4 32.27 33.74 -13.32
CA ILE A 4 31.14 34.35 -12.57
C ILE A 4 29.84 34.38 -13.41
N PHE A 5 29.93 34.20 -14.73
CA PHE A 5 28.75 34.22 -15.62
C PHE A 5 27.99 32.89 -15.71
N ALA A 6 28.58 31.77 -15.31
CA ALA A 6 27.92 30.46 -15.34
C ALA A 6 26.99 30.22 -14.13
N VAL A 7 27.19 30.94 -13.02
CA VAL A 7 26.39 30.79 -11.80
C VAL A 7 25.13 31.67 -11.81
N LEU A 8 25.14 32.76 -12.60
CA LEU A 8 24.00 33.67 -12.72
C LEU A 8 22.99 33.30 -13.83
N LEU A 9 23.33 32.37 -14.72
CA LEU A 9 22.42 31.87 -15.77
C LEU A 9 21.61 30.62 -15.36
N LEU A 10 21.95 29.99 -14.23
CA LEU A 10 21.18 28.89 -13.64
C LEU A 10 20.05 29.35 -12.69
N MET A 11 19.92 30.66 -12.46
CA MET A 11 18.86 31.25 -11.61
C MET A 11 17.75 31.96 -12.40
N ALA A 12 17.75 31.87 -13.74
CA ALA A 12 16.80 32.58 -14.60
C ALA A 12 15.81 31.67 -15.37
N TYR A 13 15.90 30.36 -15.23
CA TYR A 13 14.82 29.45 -15.61
C TYR A 13 14.20 28.89 -14.34
N GLY A 14 13.07 29.49 -13.94
CA GLY A 14 12.22 28.93 -12.90
C GLY A 14 11.76 27.54 -13.33
N VAL A 15 12.49 26.52 -12.88
CA VAL A 15 11.94 25.17 -12.76
C VAL A 15 10.89 25.28 -11.67
N ILE A 16 9.64 25.50 -12.06
CA ILE A 16 8.49 25.26 -11.18
C ILE A 16 8.55 23.76 -10.86
N PRO A 17 8.84 23.35 -9.61
CA PRO A 17 8.67 21.96 -9.25
C PRO A 17 7.17 21.69 -9.21
N ASN A 18 6.77 20.54 -9.74
CA ASN A 18 5.41 19.96 -9.70
C ASN A 18 4.44 20.43 -10.78
N LYS A 19 4.34 19.59 -11.83
CA LYS A 19 3.08 19.00 -12.31
C LYS A 19 3.42 17.63 -12.95
N CYS A 20 2.56 16.66 -12.69
CA CYS A 20 2.70 15.21 -12.87
C CYS A 20 3.67 14.72 -13.97
N ARG A 21 4.68 13.91 -13.60
CA ARG A 21 5.58 13.26 -14.58
C ARG A 21 4.82 12.19 -15.36
N PHE A 22 5.08 12.14 -16.67
CA PHE A 22 4.49 11.24 -17.66
C PHE A 22 4.52 9.75 -17.27
N ALA A 23 3.42 9.06 -17.50
CA ALA A 23 3.36 7.60 -17.62
C ALA A 23 3.00 7.25 -19.08
N SER A 24 3.75 6.32 -19.68
CA SER A 24 3.47 5.79 -21.03
C SER A 24 2.35 4.75 -20.98
N GLU A 25 1.41 4.86 -21.92
CA GLU A 25 0.18 4.07 -22.11
C GLU A 25 0.38 2.54 -22.21
N VAL A 26 -0.59 1.76 -21.70
CA VAL A 26 -0.90 0.41 -22.20
C VAL A 26 -2.41 0.12 -22.19
N SER A 27 -2.98 0.16 -23.41
CA SER A 27 -4.17 -0.50 -24.01
C SER A 27 -5.43 -0.90 -23.21
N THR A 28 -6.56 -0.57 -23.85
CA THR A 28 -7.99 -0.79 -23.56
C THR A 28 -8.50 -2.20 -23.88
N ILE A 29 -9.40 -2.73 -23.04
CA ILE A 29 -10.37 -3.79 -23.40
C ILE A 29 -11.71 -3.50 -22.68
N THR A 30 -12.81 -3.56 -23.42
CA THR A 30 -14.21 -3.44 -23.00
C THR A 30 -14.76 -4.72 -22.41
N TYR A 31 -15.57 -4.62 -21.34
CA TYR A 31 -16.50 -5.68 -20.93
C TYR A 31 -17.83 -5.06 -20.46
N GLU A 32 -18.94 -5.53 -21.03
CA GLU A 32 -20.30 -5.33 -20.53
C GLU A 32 -20.57 -6.29 -19.36
N THR A 33 -21.31 -5.85 -18.35
CA THR A 33 -22.55 -6.53 -17.96
C THR A 33 -23.37 -5.72 -16.96
N LYS A 34 -24.63 -5.49 -17.34
CA LYS A 34 -25.74 -4.99 -16.52
C LYS A 34 -25.96 -5.84 -15.27
N TYR A 35 -26.23 -5.18 -14.15
CA TYR A 35 -27.14 -5.69 -13.13
C TYR A 35 -28.05 -4.58 -12.60
N ASN A 36 -29.35 -4.87 -12.63
CA ASN A 36 -30.42 -4.06 -12.01
C ASN A 36 -30.43 -4.32 -10.51
N GLY A 37 -30.16 -3.28 -9.71
CA GLY A 37 -30.51 -3.20 -8.29
C GLY A 37 -31.60 -2.15 -8.10
N ASP A 38 -32.60 -2.49 -7.29
CA ASP A 38 -33.77 -1.66 -6.97
C ASP A 38 -33.31 -0.27 -6.45
N PHE A 39 -33.63 0.78 -7.20
CA PHE A 39 -33.18 2.16 -6.96
C PHE A 39 -33.81 2.72 -5.67
N ASP A 40 -32.99 3.13 -4.70
CA ASP A 40 -33.45 4.07 -3.68
C ASP A 40 -33.90 5.36 -4.40
N LYS A 41 -35.18 5.69 -4.26
CA LYS A 41 -35.84 6.82 -4.95
C LYS A 41 -35.23 8.19 -4.62
N ASN A 42 -34.27 8.26 -3.69
CA ASN A 42 -33.53 9.48 -3.34
C ASN A 42 -32.17 9.64 -4.04
N ILE A 43 -31.68 8.62 -4.78
CA ILE A 43 -30.43 8.72 -5.54
C ILE A 43 -30.72 9.42 -6.87
N GLY A 44 -30.00 10.50 -7.13
CA GLY A 44 -30.13 11.27 -8.36
C GLY A 44 -29.14 10.86 -9.45
N CYS A 45 -27.91 10.52 -9.06
CA CYS A 45 -26.86 10.08 -9.98
C CYS A 45 -26.04 8.96 -9.35
N GLN A 46 -25.78 7.92 -10.13
CA GLN A 46 -24.89 6.83 -9.79
C GLN A 46 -23.69 6.77 -10.75
N ILE A 47 -22.51 6.41 -10.23
CA ILE A 47 -21.31 6.11 -11.01
C ILE A 47 -20.76 4.75 -10.55
N SER A 48 -20.75 3.76 -11.43
CA SER A 48 -20.07 2.48 -11.19
C SER A 48 -18.58 2.62 -11.47
N LEU A 49 -17.75 2.36 -10.46
CA LEU A 49 -16.28 2.37 -10.60
C LEU A 49 -15.78 1.36 -11.64
N ASN A 50 -16.55 0.30 -11.91
CA ASN A 50 -16.12 -0.79 -12.79
C ASN A 50 -16.72 -0.73 -14.20
N ASP A 51 -17.79 0.05 -14.40
CA ASP A 51 -18.53 0.09 -15.66
C ASP A 51 -18.48 1.47 -16.32
N ASP A 52 -18.39 2.55 -15.53
CA ASP A 52 -18.44 3.93 -16.04
C ASP A 52 -17.05 4.60 -16.12
N LEU A 53 -16.03 4.01 -15.51
CA LEU A 53 -14.69 4.60 -15.37
C LEU A 53 -13.63 3.80 -16.12
N ASP A 54 -12.61 4.50 -16.62
CA ASP A 54 -11.41 3.91 -17.23
C ASP A 54 -10.12 4.45 -16.57
N GLN A 55 -8.96 4.12 -17.14
CA GLN A 55 -7.65 4.54 -16.62
C GLN A 55 -7.40 6.06 -16.69
N HIS A 56 -8.17 6.81 -17.48
CA HIS A 56 -8.11 8.27 -17.59
C HIS A 56 -9.17 8.97 -16.72
N GLN A 57 -9.82 8.24 -15.81
CA GLN A 57 -10.74 8.82 -14.84
C GLN A 57 -10.07 9.94 -14.00
N PRO A 58 -10.82 10.99 -13.64
CA PRO A 58 -10.34 11.99 -12.69
C PRO A 58 -10.31 11.45 -11.26
N LEU A 59 -9.68 12.21 -10.36
CA LEU A 59 -9.90 12.01 -8.93
C LEU A 59 -11.27 12.54 -8.55
N PHE A 60 -12.05 11.75 -7.83
CA PHE A 60 -13.35 12.14 -7.26
C PHE A 60 -13.16 12.64 -5.84
N ILE A 61 -13.39 13.93 -5.62
CA ILE A 61 -13.06 14.63 -4.38
C ILE A 61 -14.31 15.32 -3.84
N VAL A 62 -14.49 15.27 -2.51
CA VAL A 62 -15.53 16.04 -1.83
C VAL A 62 -15.15 17.52 -1.91
N PRO A 63 -15.97 18.39 -2.54
CA PRO A 63 -15.63 19.78 -2.80
C PRO A 63 -15.10 20.53 -1.58
N GLY A 64 -14.01 21.27 -1.76
CA GLY A 64 -13.40 22.08 -0.69
C GLY A 64 -12.64 21.30 0.38
N THR A 65 -12.48 19.97 0.23
CA THR A 65 -11.78 19.12 1.21
C THR A 65 -10.59 18.39 0.59
N SER A 66 -9.80 17.67 1.38
CA SER A 66 -8.79 16.72 0.89
C SER A 66 -9.27 15.27 1.03
N ARG A 67 -10.58 15.04 0.90
CA ARG A 67 -11.21 13.71 1.03
C ARG A 67 -11.72 13.24 -0.32
N PHE A 68 -11.42 11.98 -0.64
CA PHE A 68 -12.04 11.32 -1.78
C PHE A 68 -13.53 11.11 -1.52
N VAL A 69 -14.33 11.13 -2.58
CA VAL A 69 -15.67 10.54 -2.54
C VAL A 69 -15.51 9.03 -2.34
N THR A 70 -16.37 8.41 -1.56
CA THR A 70 -16.31 6.97 -1.24
C THR A 70 -17.57 6.28 -1.73
N PRO A 71 -17.49 5.03 -2.20
CA PRO A 71 -18.67 4.31 -2.63
C PRO A 71 -19.56 3.94 -1.45
N THR A 72 -20.81 3.59 -1.76
CA THR A 72 -21.70 2.98 -0.78
C THR A 72 -21.08 1.68 -0.29
N ALA A 73 -21.15 1.43 1.03
CA ALA A 73 -20.52 0.25 1.63
C ALA A 73 -20.97 -1.04 0.93
N ASN A 74 -20.02 -1.95 0.70
CA ASN A 74 -20.24 -3.22 -0.01
C ASN A 74 -20.71 -3.11 -1.48
N THR A 75 -20.56 -1.94 -2.12
CA THR A 75 -20.79 -1.71 -3.55
C THR A 75 -19.56 -1.09 -4.21
N THR A 76 -19.55 -1.01 -5.54
CA THR A 76 -18.57 -0.20 -6.28
C THR A 76 -19.21 1.05 -6.87
N ASP A 77 -20.30 1.53 -6.26
CA ASP A 77 -21.09 2.63 -6.78
C ASP A 77 -20.89 3.89 -5.93
N LEU A 78 -20.55 4.98 -6.60
CA LEU A 78 -20.66 6.32 -6.03
C LEU A 78 -22.09 6.80 -6.23
N GLN A 79 -22.73 7.30 -5.18
CA GLN A 79 -24.12 7.76 -5.23
C GLN A 79 -24.21 9.22 -4.80
N PHE A 80 -24.94 10.00 -5.60
CA PHE A 80 -25.15 11.43 -5.40
C PHE A 80 -26.65 11.74 -5.43
N LYS A 81 -27.11 12.58 -4.52
CA LYS A 81 -28.46 13.16 -4.58
C LYS A 81 -28.51 14.26 -5.63
N SER A 82 -29.72 14.53 -6.15
CA SER A 82 -29.91 15.66 -7.07
C SER A 82 -29.43 16.96 -6.43
N GLY A 83 -28.60 17.72 -7.15
CA GLY A 83 -27.98 18.94 -6.67
C GLY A 83 -26.68 18.75 -5.86
N GLU A 84 -26.30 17.53 -5.48
CA GLU A 84 -24.99 17.30 -4.86
C GLU A 84 -23.85 17.52 -5.84
N GLN A 85 -22.72 17.99 -5.31
CA GLN A 85 -21.55 18.38 -6.09
C GLN A 85 -20.39 17.43 -5.84
N VAL A 86 -19.62 17.19 -6.90
CA VAL A 86 -18.33 16.50 -6.84
C VAL A 86 -17.26 17.36 -7.49
N GLU A 87 -16.08 17.38 -6.88
CA GLU A 87 -14.90 17.95 -7.50
C GLU A 87 -14.17 16.85 -8.25
N LEU A 88 -13.93 17.08 -9.55
CA LEU A 88 -13.14 16.20 -10.40
C LEU A 88 -11.79 16.85 -10.66
N HIS A 89 -10.71 16.10 -10.49
CA HIS A 89 -9.35 16.63 -10.69
C HIS A 89 -8.52 15.80 -11.66
N CYS A 90 -7.82 16.48 -12.57
CA CYS A 90 -6.86 15.95 -13.54
C CYS A 90 -5.54 16.70 -13.48
N CYS A 91 -4.41 16.00 -13.65
CA CYS A 91 -3.08 16.59 -13.66
C CYS A 91 -2.87 17.62 -14.78
N HIS A 92 -3.31 17.30 -16.00
CA HIS A 92 -3.05 18.09 -17.23
C HIS A 92 -4.34 18.54 -17.94
N GLY A 93 -5.42 18.64 -17.17
CA GLY A 93 -6.74 19.02 -17.66
C GLY A 93 -7.56 17.87 -18.22
N PHE A 94 -8.78 18.22 -18.63
CA PHE A 94 -9.77 17.31 -19.19
C PHE A 94 -9.74 17.34 -20.71
N LEU A 95 -10.29 16.31 -21.36
CA LEU A 95 -10.50 16.32 -22.81
C LEU A 95 -11.39 17.51 -23.25
N ILE A 96 -12.30 17.95 -22.36
CA ILE A 96 -13.25 19.03 -22.63
C ILE A 96 -12.79 20.42 -22.18
N SER A 97 -11.67 20.53 -21.45
CA SER A 97 -11.20 21.80 -20.86
C SER A 97 -9.74 21.74 -20.39
N ASP A 98 -9.01 22.84 -20.46
CA ASP A 98 -7.66 22.95 -19.88
C ASP A 98 -7.65 23.07 -18.34
N ALA A 99 -8.81 23.22 -17.69
CA ALA A 99 -8.90 23.30 -16.25
C ALA A 99 -8.43 22.00 -15.58
N THR A 100 -7.59 22.08 -14.55
CA THR A 100 -7.13 20.89 -13.80
C THR A 100 -8.12 20.43 -12.74
N SER A 101 -9.07 21.28 -12.36
CA SER A 101 -10.16 20.93 -11.44
C SER A 101 -11.47 21.53 -11.94
N ILE A 102 -12.54 20.75 -11.88
CA ILE A 102 -13.90 21.18 -12.20
C ILE A 102 -14.87 20.74 -11.10
N ILE A 103 -15.93 21.52 -10.89
CA ILE A 103 -17.09 21.11 -10.09
C ILE A 103 -18.18 20.63 -11.03
N ALA A 104 -18.70 19.44 -10.75
CA ALA A 104 -19.80 18.83 -11.46
C ALA A 104 -20.97 18.58 -10.48
N THR A 105 -22.20 18.91 -10.91
CA THR A 105 -23.40 18.80 -10.06
C THR A 105 -24.32 17.71 -10.59
N CYS A 106 -24.77 16.79 -9.74
CA CYS A 106 -25.74 15.78 -10.13
C CYS A 106 -27.08 16.41 -10.55
N ASN A 107 -27.60 16.05 -11.72
CA ASN A 107 -28.85 16.60 -12.25
C ASN A 107 -30.12 15.82 -11.84
N GLY A 108 -29.97 14.71 -11.13
CA GLY A 108 -31.08 13.84 -10.72
C GLY A 108 -31.52 12.79 -11.75
N LYS A 109 -30.75 12.61 -12.84
CA LYS A 109 -31.01 11.65 -13.93
C LYS A 109 -29.70 11.01 -14.43
N ASP A 110 -28.84 10.58 -13.51
CA ASP A 110 -27.53 9.95 -13.79
C ASP A 110 -26.61 10.77 -14.72
N LYS A 111 -26.75 12.09 -14.74
CA LYS A 111 -25.87 12.99 -15.48
C LYS A 111 -25.39 14.15 -14.62
N PHE A 112 -24.28 14.73 -15.04
CA PHE A 112 -23.61 15.79 -14.29
C PHE A 112 -23.59 17.10 -15.08
N ILE A 113 -23.89 18.20 -14.40
CA ILE A 113 -23.89 19.55 -14.96
C ILE A 113 -22.55 20.22 -14.65
N HIS A 114 -21.88 20.70 -15.68
CA HIS A 114 -20.70 21.56 -15.58
C HIS A 114 -20.83 22.72 -16.58
N HIS A 115 -20.71 23.97 -16.12
CA HIS A 115 -20.91 25.19 -16.94
C HIS A 115 -22.17 25.15 -17.83
N SER A 116 -23.31 24.79 -17.24
CA SER A 116 -24.62 24.69 -17.91
C SER A 116 -24.72 23.65 -19.03
N LYS A 117 -23.69 22.81 -19.22
CA LYS A 117 -23.72 21.64 -20.10
C LYS A 117 -23.91 20.38 -19.27
N VAL A 118 -24.58 19.39 -19.86
CA VAL A 118 -24.88 18.11 -19.24
C VAL A 118 -23.94 17.05 -19.83
N TYR A 119 -23.29 16.28 -18.95
CA TYR A 119 -22.32 15.25 -19.30
C TYR A 119 -22.70 13.91 -18.67
N ASP A 120 -22.46 12.84 -19.42
CA ASP A 120 -22.23 11.52 -18.82
C ASP A 120 -20.86 11.55 -18.13
N ILE A 121 -20.71 10.84 -17.01
CA ILE A 121 -19.45 10.91 -16.24
C ILE A 121 -18.24 10.46 -17.06
N SER A 122 -18.43 9.48 -17.96
CA SER A 122 -17.42 8.96 -18.89
C SER A 122 -16.94 9.97 -19.92
N HIS A 123 -17.57 11.15 -20.02
CA HIS A 123 -17.09 12.27 -20.85
C HIS A 123 -16.26 13.30 -20.05
N LEU A 124 -16.23 13.22 -18.72
CA LEU A 124 -15.44 14.09 -17.83
C LEU A 124 -14.07 13.48 -17.55
N THR A 125 -13.36 13.13 -18.63
CA THR A 125 -12.14 12.31 -18.62
C THR A 125 -10.88 13.17 -18.68
N CYS A 126 -9.83 12.75 -17.97
CA CYS A 126 -8.53 13.39 -18.02
C CYS A 126 -7.82 13.13 -19.36
N ARG A 127 -6.95 14.05 -19.77
CA ARG A 127 -6.08 13.81 -20.94
C ARG A 127 -5.10 12.67 -20.67
N ASP A 128 -4.48 12.72 -19.50
CA ASP A 128 -3.54 11.69 -19.03
C ASP A 128 -4.07 11.05 -17.74
N PRO A 129 -3.73 9.78 -17.47
CA PRO A 129 -3.97 9.17 -16.17
C PRO A 129 -3.40 10.03 -15.03
N VAL A 130 -4.16 10.14 -13.95
CA VAL A 130 -3.74 10.88 -12.76
C VAL A 130 -2.54 10.19 -12.10
N PHE A 131 -1.48 10.96 -11.81
CA PHE A 131 -0.24 10.42 -11.26
C PHE A 131 -0.12 10.68 -9.76
N HIS A 132 0.27 9.66 -9.03
CA HIS A 132 0.50 9.71 -7.59
C HIS A 132 2.00 9.93 -7.30
N ILE A 133 2.33 10.60 -6.20
CA ILE A 133 3.72 10.89 -5.80
C ILE A 133 4.01 10.42 -4.37
N ALA A 134 5.29 10.22 -4.07
CA ALA A 134 5.80 9.97 -2.73
C ALA A 134 6.70 11.17 -2.35
N SER A 135 6.38 11.85 -1.25
CA SER A 135 7.07 13.07 -0.84
C SER A 135 7.56 12.96 0.60
N ARG A 136 8.82 13.35 0.84
CA ARG A 136 9.39 13.45 2.19
C ARG A 136 8.70 14.60 2.92
N VAL A 137 8.20 14.34 4.12
CA VAL A 137 7.47 15.34 4.92
C VAL A 137 8.41 16.35 5.60
N GLY A 138 9.70 15.99 5.73
CA GLY A 138 10.69 16.78 6.48
C GLY A 138 10.68 16.49 7.98
N THR A 139 9.92 15.48 8.43
CA THR A 139 9.92 14.97 9.79
C THR A 139 10.46 13.55 9.84
N LEU A 140 10.99 13.17 11.01
CA LEU A 140 11.44 11.82 11.28
C LEU A 140 10.34 11.01 11.96
N CYS A 141 10.40 9.70 11.76
CA CYS A 141 9.58 8.70 12.44
C CYS A 141 10.49 7.78 13.27
N TYR A 142 10.05 6.55 13.54
CA TYR A 142 10.80 5.56 14.31
C TYR A 142 12.25 5.42 13.84
N ASN A 143 13.17 5.32 14.80
CA ASN A 143 14.60 5.07 14.57
C ASN A 143 15.29 6.02 13.58
N ASN A 144 14.90 7.31 13.60
CA ASN A 144 15.36 8.33 12.64
C ASN A 144 15.02 8.01 11.18
N GLY A 145 14.00 7.18 10.94
CA GLY A 145 13.44 6.98 9.61
C GLY A 145 12.81 8.27 9.08
N THR A 146 12.77 8.42 7.76
CA THR A 146 12.08 9.50 7.06
C THR A 146 10.59 9.22 7.00
N LEU A 147 9.77 10.18 7.41
CA LEU A 147 8.33 10.11 7.15
C LEU A 147 8.05 10.54 5.71
N ILE A 148 7.41 9.66 4.95
CA ILE A 148 7.02 9.89 3.55
C ILE A 148 5.49 9.86 3.47
N LYS A 149 4.89 10.78 2.72
CA LYS A 149 3.47 10.72 2.35
C LYS A 149 3.33 10.28 0.90
N VAL A 150 2.44 9.33 0.65
CA VAL A 150 2.06 8.92 -0.71
C VAL A 150 0.64 9.38 -0.99
N GLY A 151 0.42 9.95 -2.17
CA GLY A 151 -0.85 10.55 -2.52
C GLY A 151 -0.83 11.35 -3.81
N PHE A 152 -1.75 12.29 -3.95
CA PHE A 152 -1.88 13.15 -5.13
C PHE A 152 -1.64 14.61 -4.74
N ASP A 153 -0.75 15.27 -5.48
CA ASP A 153 -0.47 16.70 -5.33
C ASP A 153 -1.34 17.50 -6.30
N LEU A 154 -2.26 18.30 -5.77
CA LEU A 154 -3.16 19.17 -6.53
C LEU A 154 -2.60 20.59 -6.67
N GLY A 155 -1.35 20.82 -6.24
CA GLY A 155 -0.69 22.11 -6.18
C GLY A 155 -1.02 22.88 -4.91
N THR A 156 -2.30 23.11 -4.61
CA THR A 156 -2.72 23.84 -3.41
C THR A 156 -2.96 22.96 -2.19
N ARG A 157 -3.17 21.65 -2.41
CA ARG A 157 -3.42 20.66 -1.35
C ARG A 157 -2.90 19.29 -1.77
N PHE A 158 -2.65 18.45 -0.78
CA PHE A 158 -2.17 17.08 -0.98
C PHE A 158 -3.18 16.08 -0.44
N LEU A 159 -3.65 15.16 -1.30
CA LEU A 159 -4.53 14.07 -0.88
C LEU A 159 -3.68 12.86 -0.50
N THR A 160 -3.38 12.73 0.79
CA THR A 160 -2.64 11.58 1.34
C THR A 160 -3.49 10.31 1.30
N LEU A 161 -2.92 9.24 0.77
CA LEU A 161 -3.47 7.88 0.83
C LEU A 161 -2.92 7.11 2.02
N TYR A 162 -1.60 7.18 2.19
CA TYR A 162 -0.89 6.51 3.27
C TYR A 162 0.45 7.18 3.57
N GLU A 163 0.95 6.93 4.77
CA GLU A 163 2.24 7.42 5.25
C GLU A 163 3.20 6.23 5.43
N ILE A 164 4.48 6.44 5.16
CA ILE A 164 5.52 5.42 5.26
C ILE A 164 6.59 5.92 6.23
N CYS A 165 6.96 5.10 7.20
CA CYS A 165 8.16 5.30 7.98
C CYS A 165 9.32 4.50 7.37
N PHE A 166 10.22 5.19 6.67
CA PHE A 166 11.23 4.57 5.81
C PHE A 166 12.64 4.85 6.31
N ASP A 167 13.44 3.80 6.47
CA ASP A 167 14.86 3.90 6.81
C ASP A 167 15.69 4.00 5.52
N GLU A 168 16.15 5.20 5.20
CA GLU A 168 16.95 5.46 3.99
C GLU A 168 18.38 4.88 4.06
N LYS A 169 18.83 4.37 5.21
CA LYS A 169 20.15 3.72 5.35
C LYS A 169 20.06 2.23 5.09
N LEU A 170 19.13 1.55 5.74
CA LEU A 170 18.90 0.12 5.58
C LEU A 170 17.96 -0.20 4.41
N LEU A 171 17.37 0.83 3.77
CA LEU A 171 16.43 0.70 2.67
C LEU A 171 15.25 -0.22 3.00
N GLN A 172 14.73 -0.05 4.22
CA GLN A 172 13.61 -0.83 4.76
C GLN A 172 12.46 0.08 5.17
N THR A 173 11.26 -0.48 5.15
CA THR A 173 10.07 0.19 5.66
C THR A 173 9.73 -0.35 7.03
N HIS A 174 9.78 0.49 8.06
CA HIS A 174 9.39 0.08 9.41
C HIS A 174 7.89 -0.19 9.50
N TYR A 175 7.09 0.74 8.97
CA TYR A 175 5.65 0.61 8.87
C TYR A 175 5.05 1.56 7.84
N VAL A 176 3.84 1.21 7.41
CA VAL A 176 2.94 2.04 6.62
C VAL A 176 1.65 2.26 7.40
N LYS A 177 1.15 3.50 7.41
CA LYS A 177 -0.06 3.94 8.11
C LYS A 177 -1.12 4.40 7.11
N TYR A 178 -2.34 3.88 7.22
CA TYR A 178 -3.47 4.25 6.37
C TYR A 178 -4.81 4.03 7.06
N GLY A 179 -5.89 4.57 6.50
CA GLY A 179 -7.25 4.34 6.99
C GLY A 179 -7.92 3.19 6.25
N LEU A 180 -8.72 2.40 6.97
CA LEU A 180 -9.59 1.38 6.39
C LEU A 180 -11.01 1.56 6.94
N ALA A 181 -11.99 1.46 6.05
CA ALA A 181 -13.39 1.73 6.33
C ALA A 181 -14.30 0.74 5.57
N PRO A 182 -15.62 0.72 5.84
CA PRO A 182 -16.49 -0.34 5.37
C PRO A 182 -16.62 -0.42 3.84
N TRP A 183 -16.38 0.69 3.15
CA TRP A 183 -16.42 0.78 1.69
C TRP A 183 -15.17 0.20 1.01
N ASN A 184 -14.06 -0.08 1.71
CA ASN A 184 -12.83 -0.57 1.09
C ASN A 184 -12.91 -2.06 0.64
N ILE A 185 -13.90 -2.84 1.11
CA ILE A 185 -14.07 -4.26 0.74
C ILE A 185 -14.39 -4.46 -0.75
N LYS A 186 -15.07 -3.49 -1.36
CA LYS A 186 -15.38 -3.45 -2.79
C LYS A 186 -14.63 -2.29 -3.40
N HIS A 187 -13.87 -2.57 -4.44
CA HIS A 187 -13.00 -1.61 -5.09
C HIS A 187 -13.00 -1.84 -6.59
N GLU A 188 -12.49 -0.85 -7.32
CA GLU A 188 -12.28 -0.94 -8.75
C GLU A 188 -11.36 -2.11 -9.11
N ARG A 189 -11.66 -2.80 -10.21
CA ARG A 189 -10.81 -3.85 -10.77
C ARG A 189 -9.69 -3.23 -11.60
N ALA A 190 -8.71 -2.63 -10.94
CA ALA A 190 -7.58 -2.02 -11.63
C ALA A 190 -6.52 -3.05 -12.02
N LYS A 191 -5.86 -2.80 -13.16
CA LYS A 191 -4.72 -3.60 -13.61
C LYS A 191 -3.53 -3.41 -12.65
N ARG A 192 -2.68 -4.44 -12.60
CA ARG A 192 -1.42 -4.39 -11.87
C ARG A 192 -0.49 -3.35 -12.52
N ASP A 193 0.13 -2.50 -11.71
CA ASP A 193 1.11 -1.52 -12.18
C ASP A 193 2.57 -2.01 -11.98
N HIS A 194 3.52 -1.30 -12.59
CA HIS A 194 4.94 -1.48 -12.37
C HIS A 194 5.37 -0.81 -11.06
N PHE A 195 6.35 -1.41 -10.37
CA PHE A 195 6.86 -0.84 -9.12
C PHE A 195 7.77 0.36 -9.38
N LEU A 196 7.45 1.49 -8.75
CA LEU A 196 8.26 2.69 -8.78
C LEU A 196 9.29 2.69 -7.65
N GLN A 197 10.55 2.93 -8.00
CA GLN A 197 11.65 3.08 -7.04
C GLN A 197 11.73 4.52 -6.49
N GLY A 198 11.62 5.51 -7.38
CA GLY A 198 11.88 6.90 -7.02
C GLY A 198 13.35 7.13 -6.65
N ASP A 199 13.61 8.23 -5.95
CA ASP A 199 14.94 8.63 -5.45
C ASP A 199 15.26 8.06 -4.06
N PHE A 200 14.46 7.12 -3.55
CA PHE A 200 14.61 6.53 -2.21
C PHE A 200 15.64 5.39 -2.14
N PHE A 201 16.08 4.88 -3.29
CA PHE A 201 17.01 3.74 -3.38
C PHE A 201 18.15 4.13 -4.32
N PRO A 202 19.10 4.97 -3.87
CA PRO A 202 20.25 5.35 -4.70
C PRO A 202 21.20 4.17 -4.90
N ASP A 203 21.90 4.19 -6.04
CA ASP A 203 22.99 3.26 -6.36
C ASP A 203 22.58 1.77 -6.42
N MET A 204 21.32 1.48 -6.74
CA MET A 204 20.84 0.11 -6.94
C MET A 204 19.59 0.04 -7.81
N GLU A 205 19.32 -1.15 -8.35
CA GLU A 205 18.09 -1.46 -9.08
C GLU A 205 17.22 -2.42 -8.26
N MET A 206 16.17 -1.89 -7.62
CA MET A 206 15.26 -2.69 -6.79
C MET A 206 14.53 -3.77 -7.59
N ALA A 207 14.39 -3.63 -8.91
CA ALA A 207 13.85 -4.72 -9.74
C ALA A 207 14.78 -5.94 -9.80
N GLU A 208 16.09 -5.69 -9.82
CA GLU A 208 17.11 -6.71 -10.01
C GLU A 208 17.30 -7.58 -8.76
N ILE A 209 17.39 -6.97 -7.57
CA ILE A 209 17.59 -7.70 -6.30
C ILE A 209 16.45 -8.68 -5.97
N TYR A 210 15.25 -8.38 -6.48
CA TYR A 210 14.07 -9.25 -6.33
C TYR A 210 13.98 -10.32 -7.42
N SER A 211 14.87 -10.35 -8.41
CA SER A 211 14.92 -11.46 -9.36
C SER A 211 15.39 -12.72 -8.65
N PHE A 212 14.84 -13.87 -9.04
CA PHE A 212 15.19 -15.15 -8.42
C PHE A 212 16.69 -15.46 -8.54
N ASP A 213 17.30 -15.12 -9.67
CA ASP A 213 18.70 -15.45 -9.95
C ASP A 213 19.64 -14.61 -9.08
N VAL A 214 19.33 -13.31 -8.87
CA VAL A 214 20.08 -12.45 -7.94
C VAL A 214 19.86 -12.87 -6.49
N GLN A 215 18.62 -13.24 -6.10
CA GLN A 215 18.37 -13.81 -4.77
C GLN A 215 19.20 -15.06 -4.52
N HIS A 216 19.29 -15.94 -5.51
CA HIS A 216 20.06 -17.17 -5.42
C HIS A 216 21.55 -16.91 -5.25
N ALA A 217 22.13 -16.02 -6.07
CA ALA A 217 23.52 -15.61 -5.95
C ALA A 217 23.80 -14.97 -4.58
N THR A 218 22.91 -14.08 -4.13
CA THR A 218 23.02 -13.36 -2.85
C THR A 218 22.98 -14.31 -1.66
N LEU A 219 22.03 -15.25 -1.63
CA LEU A 219 21.99 -16.28 -0.58
C LEU A 219 23.20 -17.22 -0.63
N GLY A 220 23.68 -17.57 -1.84
CA GLY A 220 24.90 -18.35 -2.00
C GLY A 220 26.11 -17.67 -1.38
N LEU A 221 26.21 -16.34 -1.54
CA LEU A 221 27.26 -15.52 -0.95
C LEU A 221 27.14 -15.42 0.58
N ILE A 222 25.96 -15.06 1.10
CA ILE A 222 25.72 -14.91 2.54
C ILE A 222 25.97 -16.23 3.28
N LEU A 223 25.50 -17.35 2.71
CA LEU A 223 25.55 -18.67 3.36
C LEU A 223 26.84 -19.46 3.02
N GLY A 224 27.74 -18.87 2.23
CA GLY A 224 28.99 -19.48 1.79
C GLY A 224 28.80 -20.77 0.98
N SER A 225 27.64 -20.97 0.34
CA SER A 225 27.32 -22.20 -0.39
C SER A 225 26.14 -22.04 -1.34
N THR A 226 26.42 -22.16 -2.64
CA THR A 226 25.42 -22.26 -3.71
C THR A 226 24.46 -23.44 -3.49
N ASN A 227 24.94 -24.56 -2.93
CA ASN A 227 24.10 -25.72 -2.64
C ASN A 227 23.07 -25.42 -1.54
N ARG A 228 23.40 -24.58 -0.56
CA ARG A 228 22.39 -24.12 0.41
C ARG A 228 21.34 -23.25 -0.26
N ALA A 229 21.74 -22.32 -1.12
CA ALA A 229 20.79 -21.50 -1.88
C ALA A 229 19.85 -22.36 -2.76
N ASN A 230 20.36 -23.42 -3.41
CA ASN A 230 19.56 -24.39 -4.17
C ASN A 230 18.47 -25.09 -3.32
N ASN A 231 18.76 -25.36 -2.05
CA ASN A 231 17.82 -26.01 -1.15
C ASN A 231 16.80 -25.02 -0.55
N LEU A 232 17.13 -23.73 -0.53
CA LEU A 232 16.31 -22.67 0.05
C LEU A 232 15.44 -21.92 -0.96
N LEU A 233 15.71 -22.04 -2.26
CA LEU A 233 14.93 -21.37 -3.30
C LEU A 233 14.38 -22.39 -4.29
N ASN A 234 13.09 -22.27 -4.60
CA ASN A 234 12.42 -23.13 -5.57
C ASN A 234 11.30 -22.39 -6.29
N ARG A 235 11.56 -21.99 -7.54
CA ARG A 235 10.59 -21.28 -8.38
C ARG A 235 9.31 -22.06 -8.65
N ARG A 236 9.37 -23.39 -8.74
CA ARG A 236 8.20 -24.25 -9.05
C ARG A 236 7.29 -24.49 -7.85
N LYS A 237 7.80 -24.23 -6.63
CA LYS A 237 7.07 -24.42 -5.38
C LYS A 237 6.74 -23.07 -4.71
N ASP A 238 6.91 -21.96 -5.43
CA ASP A 238 6.71 -20.60 -4.91
C ASP A 238 7.54 -20.30 -3.66
N ILE A 239 8.77 -20.83 -3.62
CA ILE A 239 9.71 -20.60 -2.52
C ILE A 239 10.77 -19.63 -3.01
N PHE A 240 10.45 -18.36 -2.94
CA PHE A 240 11.34 -17.24 -3.23
C PHE A 240 10.84 -16.01 -2.48
N ILE A 241 11.64 -14.95 -2.48
CA ILE A 241 11.30 -13.73 -1.78
C ILE A 241 10.65 -12.76 -2.77
N ALA A 242 9.42 -12.35 -2.48
CA ALA A 242 8.61 -11.47 -3.28
C ALA A 242 8.51 -10.07 -2.65
N LYS A 243 7.96 -9.14 -3.44
CA LYS A 243 7.68 -7.76 -3.04
C LYS A 243 6.40 -7.73 -2.19
N GLY A 244 6.52 -7.98 -0.88
CA GLY A 244 5.41 -7.98 0.06
C GLY A 244 4.92 -6.57 0.33
N ARG A 245 3.74 -6.21 -0.18
CA ARG A 245 3.15 -4.87 0.00
C ARG A 245 2.65 -4.69 1.43
N LEU A 246 2.93 -3.53 2.02
CA LEU A 246 2.48 -3.19 3.38
C LEU A 246 1.10 -2.52 3.36
N ALA A 247 0.90 -1.49 2.54
CA ALA A 247 -0.44 -1.07 2.13
C ALA A 247 -0.85 -1.90 0.90
N ALA A 248 -1.81 -2.80 1.07
CA ALA A 248 -2.24 -3.72 0.03
C ALA A 248 -3.06 -2.98 -1.04
N GLN A 249 -2.93 -3.40 -2.29
CA GLN A 249 -3.70 -2.83 -3.41
C GLN A 249 -5.22 -2.85 -3.12
N ALA A 250 -5.72 -3.98 -2.64
CA ALA A 250 -7.14 -4.20 -2.36
C ALA A 250 -7.69 -3.38 -1.16
N ASP A 251 -6.83 -2.65 -0.44
CA ASP A 251 -7.28 -1.73 0.61
C ASP A 251 -7.71 -0.36 0.06
N PHE A 252 -7.52 -0.11 -1.25
CA PHE A 252 -7.84 1.16 -1.88
C PHE A 252 -8.93 1.03 -2.94
N VAL A 253 -9.80 2.03 -3.01
CA VAL A 253 -11.06 2.00 -3.76
C VAL A 253 -10.84 2.21 -5.26
N TYR A 254 -10.14 3.28 -5.63
CA TYR A 254 -9.98 3.69 -7.03
C TYR A 254 -8.73 3.09 -7.65
N GLY A 255 -8.74 2.84 -8.96
CA GLY A 255 -7.58 2.32 -9.68
C GLY A 255 -6.35 3.20 -9.57
N SER A 256 -6.52 4.52 -9.54
CA SER A 256 -5.43 5.48 -9.31
C SER A 256 -4.81 5.33 -7.91
N GLN A 257 -5.61 5.03 -6.88
CA GLN A 257 -5.12 4.79 -5.51
C GLN A 257 -4.44 3.43 -5.41
N GLN A 258 -4.96 2.42 -6.11
CA GLN A 258 -4.36 1.09 -6.20
C GLN A 258 -2.99 1.13 -6.87
N ALA A 259 -2.86 1.88 -7.97
CA ALA A 259 -1.59 2.15 -8.64
C ALA A 259 -0.57 2.77 -7.68
N ALA A 260 -1.03 3.63 -6.75
CA ALA A 260 -0.15 4.26 -5.77
C ALA A 260 0.58 3.28 -4.84
N THR A 261 0.03 2.08 -4.64
CA THR A 261 0.63 1.04 -3.79
C THR A 261 1.86 0.36 -4.42
N PHE A 262 2.08 0.52 -5.73
CA PHE A 262 3.20 -0.09 -6.47
C PHE A 262 4.48 0.74 -6.32
N ARG A 263 4.99 0.81 -5.08
CA ARG A 263 6.23 1.52 -4.74
C ARG A 263 7.15 0.63 -3.93
N TYR A 264 8.44 0.69 -4.21
CA TYR A 264 9.41 -0.08 -3.43
C TYR A 264 9.51 0.38 -1.97
N SER A 265 9.21 1.65 -1.69
CA SER A 265 9.08 2.14 -0.31
C SER A 265 7.81 1.63 0.41
N ASN A 266 6.87 0.98 -0.29
CA ASN A 266 5.69 0.33 0.31
C ASN A 266 5.83 -1.20 0.34
N VAL A 267 7.04 -1.74 0.12
CA VAL A 267 7.28 -3.19 0.20
C VAL A 267 8.38 -3.54 1.18
N ALA A 268 8.32 -4.77 1.65
CA ALA A 268 9.41 -5.45 2.31
C ALA A 268 9.61 -6.84 1.70
N PRO A 269 10.81 -7.44 1.80
CA PRO A 269 11.06 -8.79 1.32
C PRO A 269 10.19 -9.83 2.05
N GLN A 270 9.28 -10.49 1.34
CA GLN A 270 8.34 -11.45 1.92
C GLN A 270 8.43 -12.79 1.20
N TRP A 271 8.54 -13.89 1.92
CA TRP A 271 8.49 -15.21 1.31
C TRP A 271 7.14 -15.41 0.61
N GLU A 272 7.20 -15.79 -0.66
CA GLU A 272 6.02 -15.85 -1.54
C GLU A 272 4.94 -16.77 -0.98
N LYS A 273 5.30 -17.97 -0.50
CA LYS A 273 4.34 -18.87 0.16
C LYS A 273 3.60 -18.24 1.33
N PHE A 274 4.28 -17.46 2.16
CA PHE A 274 3.65 -16.74 3.27
C PHE A 274 2.73 -15.63 2.75
N ARG A 275 3.22 -14.85 1.78
CA ARG A 275 2.47 -13.76 1.15
C ARG A 275 1.14 -14.23 0.54
N THR A 276 1.15 -15.37 -0.16
CA THR A 276 -0.03 -15.89 -0.89
C THR A 276 -0.88 -16.85 -0.06
N PHE A 277 -0.56 -17.03 1.22
CA PHE A 277 -1.31 -17.92 2.11
C PHE A 277 -1.81 -17.13 3.33
N ASN A 278 -1.25 -17.34 4.53
CA ASN A 278 -1.83 -16.76 5.75
C ASN A 278 -1.81 -15.23 5.74
N TRP A 279 -0.84 -14.59 5.08
CA TRP A 279 -0.85 -13.12 4.96
C TRP A 279 -2.04 -12.62 4.11
N GLN A 280 -2.36 -13.33 3.02
CA GLN A 280 -3.52 -13.01 2.20
C GLN A 280 -4.84 -13.23 2.97
N HIS A 281 -4.91 -14.28 3.80
CA HIS A 281 -6.03 -14.51 4.70
C HIS A 281 -6.21 -13.35 5.70
N ILE A 282 -5.11 -12.87 6.31
CA ILE A 282 -5.12 -11.67 7.17
C ILE A 282 -5.66 -10.45 6.40
N GLU A 283 -5.11 -10.14 5.22
CA GLU A 283 -5.54 -8.97 4.45
C GLU A 283 -7.03 -9.03 4.07
N ASN A 284 -7.52 -10.19 3.62
CA ASN A 284 -8.93 -10.38 3.26
C ASN A 284 -9.85 -10.33 4.48
N GLY A 285 -9.47 -11.03 5.56
CA GLY A 285 -10.25 -11.10 6.79
C GLY A 285 -10.41 -9.73 7.45
N VAL A 286 -9.34 -8.92 7.47
CA VAL A 286 -9.38 -7.56 8.00
C VAL A 286 -10.39 -6.69 7.26
N ARG A 287 -10.38 -6.69 5.92
CA ARG A 287 -11.36 -5.92 5.12
C ARG A 287 -12.79 -6.39 5.41
N ALA A 288 -13.01 -7.71 5.47
CA ALA A 288 -14.32 -8.28 5.76
C ALA A 288 -14.82 -7.91 7.17
N PHE A 289 -13.94 -7.96 8.17
CA PHE A 289 -14.23 -7.59 9.55
C PHE A 289 -14.62 -6.11 9.66
N VAL A 290 -13.81 -5.21 9.11
CA VAL A 290 -14.08 -3.76 9.11
C VAL A 290 -15.43 -3.43 8.48
N THR A 291 -15.78 -4.06 7.35
CA THR A 291 -17.10 -3.86 6.73
C THR A 291 -18.22 -4.44 7.58
N ARG A 292 -18.11 -5.68 8.05
CA ARG A 292 -19.17 -6.37 8.81
C ARG A 292 -19.55 -5.62 10.08
N HIS A 293 -18.56 -5.01 10.74
CA HIS A 293 -18.75 -4.27 11.99
C HIS A 293 -18.89 -2.76 11.78
N ASN A 294 -18.93 -2.29 10.53
CA ASN A 294 -19.06 -0.88 10.17
C ASN A 294 -18.02 0.02 10.87
N LEU A 295 -16.76 -0.44 10.91
CA LEU A 295 -15.67 0.22 11.64
C LEU A 295 -14.92 1.20 10.74
N ASN A 296 -14.34 2.24 11.35
CA ASN A 296 -13.32 3.07 10.73
C ASN A 296 -12.03 2.92 11.55
N VAL A 297 -11.05 2.20 11.00
CA VAL A 297 -9.82 1.88 11.71
C VAL A 297 -8.62 2.55 11.06
N THR A 298 -7.63 2.90 11.89
CA THR A 298 -6.29 3.21 11.42
C THR A 298 -5.49 1.92 11.39
N VAL A 299 -4.91 1.60 10.24
CA VAL A 299 -4.10 0.40 10.03
C VAL A 299 -2.63 0.78 10.03
N TYR A 300 -1.83 0.04 10.79
CA TYR A 300 -0.37 0.07 10.73
C TYR A 300 0.13 -1.28 10.25
N THR A 301 0.72 -1.34 9.06
CA THR A 301 1.32 -2.57 8.53
C THR A 301 2.82 -2.40 8.45
N GLY A 302 3.59 -3.27 9.08
CA GLY A 302 5.03 -3.12 9.18
C GLY A 302 5.78 -4.42 9.34
N THR A 303 7.08 -4.31 9.57
CA THR A 303 7.99 -5.46 9.64
C THR A 303 8.95 -5.33 10.80
N TYR A 304 9.32 -6.42 11.46
CA TYR A 304 10.23 -6.38 12.60
C TYR A 304 11.26 -7.51 12.57
N GLY A 305 12.47 -7.20 13.07
CA GLY A 305 13.63 -8.09 13.07
C GLY A 305 14.19 -8.40 11.68
N VAL A 306 15.23 -9.22 11.62
CA VAL A 306 15.82 -9.78 10.38
C VAL A 306 15.89 -11.29 10.55
N ILE A 307 15.46 -12.08 9.56
CA ILE A 307 15.63 -13.53 9.63
C ILE A 307 17.11 -13.90 9.58
N GLU A 308 17.42 -15.02 10.21
CA GLU A 308 18.72 -15.64 10.09
C GLU A 308 18.58 -17.05 9.54
N LEU A 309 19.50 -17.46 8.68
CA LEU A 309 19.58 -18.82 8.15
C LEU A 309 20.98 -19.38 8.37
N PRO A 310 21.13 -20.69 8.61
CA PRO A 310 22.43 -21.30 8.87
C PRO A 310 23.28 -21.35 7.59
N ASP A 311 24.53 -20.91 7.69
CA ASP A 311 25.53 -21.03 6.64
C ASP A 311 26.05 -22.46 6.47
N ALA A 312 27.05 -22.65 5.59
CA ALA A 312 27.70 -23.93 5.35
C ALA A 312 28.30 -24.58 6.62
N ASN A 313 28.64 -23.79 7.63
CA ASN A 313 29.21 -24.25 8.90
C ASN A 313 28.17 -24.33 10.03
N GLY A 314 26.89 -24.06 9.73
CA GLY A 314 25.80 -24.05 10.72
C GLY A 314 25.73 -22.77 11.56
N LYS A 315 26.51 -21.73 11.24
CA LYS A 315 26.41 -20.43 11.91
C LYS A 315 25.26 -19.65 11.30
N MET A 316 24.38 -19.10 12.14
CA MET A 316 23.25 -18.27 11.71
C MET A 316 23.76 -16.96 11.10
N GLN A 317 23.28 -16.63 9.91
CA GLN A 317 23.61 -15.41 9.17
C GLN A 317 22.34 -14.61 8.88
N PRO A 318 22.35 -13.28 9.11
CA PRO A 318 21.22 -12.43 8.78
C PRO A 318 21.07 -12.29 7.26
N ILE A 319 19.81 -12.25 6.79
CA ILE A 319 19.51 -12.26 5.35
C ILE A 319 19.11 -10.87 4.86
N TYR A 320 19.76 -10.46 3.77
CA TYR A 320 19.55 -9.20 3.06
C TYR A 320 19.43 -9.48 1.57
N LEU A 321 18.60 -8.72 0.84
CA LEU A 321 18.50 -8.83 -0.62
C LEU A 321 19.58 -8.04 -1.35
N ASP A 322 20.13 -7.02 -0.71
CA ASP A 322 21.30 -6.29 -1.20
C ASP A 322 22.43 -6.47 -0.19
N TYR A 323 23.41 -7.31 -0.51
CA TYR A 323 24.46 -7.70 0.41
C TYR A 323 25.84 -7.49 -0.18
N ASP A 324 26.68 -6.78 0.56
CA ASP A 324 28.10 -6.62 0.28
C ASP A 324 28.93 -7.01 1.51
N VAL A 325 30.00 -7.76 1.28
CA VAL A 325 30.83 -8.31 2.37
C VAL A 325 31.52 -7.21 3.19
N ARG A 326 31.71 -6.01 2.62
CA ARG A 326 32.41 -4.89 3.26
C ARG A 326 31.45 -3.95 3.99
N SER A 327 30.32 -3.61 3.37
CA SER A 327 29.34 -2.68 3.96
C SER A 327 28.21 -3.36 4.73
N GLY A 328 28.13 -4.69 4.71
CA GLY A 328 27.00 -5.43 5.24
C GLY A 328 25.83 -5.45 4.25
N GLY A 329 24.61 -5.54 4.76
CA GLY A 329 23.41 -5.63 3.92
C GLY A 329 22.45 -4.46 4.06
N ARG A 330 21.79 -4.12 2.94
CA ARG A 330 20.60 -3.28 2.85
C ARG A 330 19.42 -4.15 2.38
N VAL A 331 18.20 -3.64 2.50
CA VAL A 331 16.96 -4.39 2.19
C VAL A 331 16.90 -5.71 2.98
N PRO A 332 16.85 -5.64 4.33
CA PRO A 332 16.75 -6.82 5.19
C PRO A 332 15.49 -7.64 4.90
N VAL A 333 15.60 -8.97 5.04
CA VAL A 333 14.45 -9.87 5.03
C VAL A 333 13.90 -9.98 6.46
N PRO A 334 12.73 -9.43 6.77
CA PRO A 334 12.26 -9.28 8.14
C PRO A 334 11.83 -10.61 8.77
N LYS A 335 11.93 -10.74 10.10
CA LYS A 335 11.43 -11.92 10.84
C LYS A 335 9.92 -12.05 10.76
N ILE A 336 9.21 -10.94 10.96
CA ILE A 336 7.76 -10.91 10.96
C ILE A 336 7.23 -9.75 10.13
N PHE A 337 6.03 -9.95 9.61
CA PHE A 337 5.14 -8.88 9.20
C PHE A 337 4.05 -8.76 10.26
N TYR A 338 3.59 -7.54 10.53
CA TYR A 338 2.47 -7.31 11.42
C TYR A 338 1.48 -6.34 10.80
N LYS A 339 0.21 -6.47 11.19
CA LYS A 339 -0.88 -5.54 10.85
C LYS A 339 -1.64 -5.21 12.13
N ILE A 340 -1.51 -3.99 12.61
CA ILE A 340 -2.27 -3.46 13.75
C ILE A 340 -3.50 -2.76 13.21
N LEU A 341 -4.67 -3.14 13.71
CA LEU A 341 -5.91 -2.39 13.57
C LEU A 341 -6.12 -1.58 14.84
N HIS A 342 -6.27 -0.27 14.70
CA HIS A 342 -6.59 0.62 15.81
C HIS A 342 -7.92 1.33 15.52
N ASP A 343 -8.93 1.06 16.35
CA ASP A 343 -10.19 1.78 16.40
C ASP A 343 -10.14 2.84 17.50
N PRO A 344 -9.85 4.11 17.16
CA PRO A 344 -9.75 5.16 18.15
C PRO A 344 -11.09 5.52 18.78
N GLN A 345 -12.23 5.21 18.14
CA GLN A 345 -13.55 5.56 18.69
C GLN A 345 -13.89 4.74 19.93
N HIS A 346 -13.46 3.47 19.93
CA HIS A 346 -13.73 2.53 21.01
C HIS A 346 -12.49 2.22 21.85
N SER A 347 -11.38 2.93 21.63
CA SER A 347 -10.08 2.64 22.25
C SER A 347 -9.73 1.15 22.15
N ALA A 348 -9.97 0.58 20.98
CA ALA A 348 -9.84 -0.85 20.73
C ALA A 348 -8.78 -1.13 19.67
N GLY A 349 -8.09 -2.25 19.77
CA GLY A 349 -7.14 -2.65 18.75
C GLY A 349 -6.73 -4.11 18.80
N ILE A 350 -6.11 -4.56 17.72
CA ILE A 350 -5.53 -5.90 17.64
C ILE A 350 -4.31 -5.88 16.72
N ALA A 351 -3.25 -6.60 17.10
CA ALA A 351 -2.11 -6.84 16.24
C ALA A 351 -2.18 -8.25 15.66
N LEU A 352 -2.09 -8.39 14.34
CA LEU A 352 -2.03 -9.67 13.64
C LEU A 352 -0.61 -9.85 13.10
N ILE A 353 0.03 -10.98 13.41
CA ILE A 353 1.45 -11.21 13.13
C ILE A 353 1.58 -12.44 12.24
N GLY A 354 2.45 -12.34 11.25
CA GLY A 354 2.87 -13.47 10.43
C GLY A 354 4.39 -13.61 10.37
N VAL A 355 4.86 -14.83 10.60
CA VAL A 355 6.27 -15.19 10.58
C VAL A 355 6.74 -15.41 9.15
N ASN A 356 7.72 -14.61 8.74
CA ASN A 356 8.28 -14.59 7.40
C ASN A 356 9.49 -15.53 7.30
N ASN A 357 9.31 -16.79 7.72
CA ASN A 357 10.35 -17.81 7.61
C ASN A 357 9.73 -19.20 7.36
N PRO A 358 9.71 -19.70 6.12
CA PRO A 358 9.13 -21.01 5.80
C PRO A 358 9.99 -22.19 6.29
N TYR A 359 11.16 -21.92 6.88
CA TYR A 359 12.13 -22.92 7.35
C TYR A 359 12.22 -23.02 8.88
N ALA A 360 11.50 -22.16 9.61
CA ALA A 360 11.49 -22.22 11.06
C ALA A 360 10.92 -23.57 11.54
N SER A 361 11.51 -24.14 12.58
CA SER A 361 10.87 -25.20 13.36
C SER A 361 9.91 -24.58 14.39
N LEU A 362 9.01 -25.37 14.96
CA LEU A 362 8.17 -24.90 16.07
C LEU A 362 9.00 -24.38 17.26
N SER A 363 10.13 -25.02 17.55
CA SER A 363 11.05 -24.55 18.59
C SER A 363 11.67 -23.19 18.25
N ASP A 364 11.95 -22.92 16.97
CA ASP A 364 12.43 -21.59 16.55
C ASP A 364 11.31 -20.56 16.71
N ILE A 365 10.07 -20.90 16.34
CA ILE A 365 8.90 -20.02 16.50
C ILE A 365 8.74 -19.58 17.96
N GLU A 366 8.65 -20.55 18.88
CA GLU A 366 8.43 -20.32 20.31
C GLU A 366 9.52 -19.44 20.94
N LYS A 367 10.77 -19.58 20.48
CA LYS A 367 11.92 -18.90 21.06
C LYS A 367 12.15 -17.51 20.46
N ASP A 368 12.04 -17.39 19.14
CA ASP A 368 12.64 -16.26 18.40
C ASP A 368 11.61 -15.42 17.60
N TYR A 369 10.34 -15.82 17.58
CA TYR A 369 9.29 -15.17 16.76
C TYR A 369 7.99 -14.82 17.51
N LEU A 370 7.80 -15.26 18.75
CA LEU A 370 6.67 -14.84 19.59
C LEU A 370 7.04 -13.58 20.38
N PHE A 371 6.36 -12.47 20.10
CA PHE A 371 6.65 -11.16 20.69
C PHE A 371 5.54 -10.64 21.62
N CYS A 372 4.63 -11.52 22.03
CA CYS A 372 3.52 -11.24 22.95
C CYS A 372 2.86 -12.56 23.39
N GLU A 373 1.89 -12.49 24.30
CA GLU A 373 0.93 -13.58 24.50
C GLU A 373 -0.04 -13.72 23.30
N ASP A 374 -0.17 -14.95 22.78
CA ASP A 374 -1.06 -15.22 21.65
C ASP A 374 -2.55 -15.20 22.04
N VAL A 375 -3.27 -14.17 21.58
CA VAL A 375 -4.71 -14.00 21.79
C VAL A 375 -5.56 -14.52 20.62
N SER A 376 -4.98 -15.23 19.65
CA SER A 376 -5.66 -15.72 18.44
C SER A 376 -6.93 -16.53 18.71
N ARG A 377 -7.00 -17.24 19.85
CA ARG A 377 -8.20 -18.00 20.26
C ARG A 377 -9.44 -17.11 20.49
N ARG A 378 -9.25 -15.80 20.67
CA ARG A 378 -10.33 -14.82 20.82
C ARG A 378 -10.83 -14.29 19.46
N ILE A 379 -10.14 -14.59 18.37
CA ILE A 379 -10.50 -14.16 17.01
C ILE A 379 -11.28 -15.29 16.33
N ASN A 380 -12.54 -15.05 15.97
CA ASN A 380 -13.37 -16.02 15.25
C ASN A 380 -13.74 -15.59 13.82
N TRP A 381 -13.37 -14.37 13.42
CA TRP A 381 -13.70 -13.79 12.12
C TRP A 381 -12.62 -14.03 11.05
N LEU A 382 -11.45 -14.54 11.44
CA LEU A 382 -10.30 -14.72 10.56
C LEU A 382 -10.12 -16.18 10.15
N GLU A 383 -10.18 -16.44 8.85
CA GLU A 383 -10.05 -17.79 8.26
C GLU A 383 -8.60 -18.09 7.86
N TRP A 384 -7.70 -18.23 8.84
CA TRP A 384 -6.28 -18.60 8.65
C TRP A 384 -5.98 -20.03 9.12
N ILE A 385 -4.76 -20.51 8.86
CA ILE A 385 -4.21 -21.74 9.47
C ILE A 385 -2.96 -21.38 10.29
N PRO A 386 -3.12 -21.00 11.57
CA PRO A 386 -2.06 -20.40 12.40
C PRO A 386 -0.74 -21.16 12.45
N ASP A 387 -0.80 -22.48 12.51
CA ASP A 387 0.34 -23.37 12.70
C ASP A 387 0.98 -23.85 11.38
N TYR A 388 0.47 -23.41 10.23
CA TYR A 388 1.04 -23.78 8.92
C TYR A 388 2.28 -22.94 8.58
N ILE A 389 3.44 -23.37 9.11
CA ILE A 389 4.73 -22.68 8.94
C ILE A 389 5.11 -22.39 7.47
N PRO A 390 4.98 -23.32 6.50
CA PRO A 390 5.38 -23.01 5.12
C PRO A 390 4.58 -21.86 4.50
N GLY A 391 3.33 -21.65 4.92
CA GLY A 391 2.49 -20.52 4.53
C GLY A 391 2.53 -19.36 5.53
N GLY A 392 3.52 -19.36 6.42
CA GLY A 392 3.77 -18.39 7.49
C GLY A 392 2.96 -18.69 8.73
N TYR A 393 3.64 -19.06 9.82
CA TYR A 393 3.00 -19.16 11.13
C TYR A 393 2.39 -17.82 11.52
N THR A 394 1.15 -17.79 11.98
CA THR A 394 0.46 -16.55 12.35
C THR A 394 -0.14 -16.62 13.74
N TYR A 395 -0.18 -15.47 14.41
CA TYR A 395 -0.76 -15.31 15.73
C TYR A 395 -1.27 -13.86 15.91
N ALA A 396 -1.84 -13.55 17.06
CA ALA A 396 -2.33 -12.21 17.37
C ALA A 396 -1.92 -11.77 18.77
N CYS A 397 -1.78 -10.45 18.94
CA CYS A 397 -1.43 -9.83 20.21
C CYS A 397 -2.42 -8.73 20.58
N GLU A 398 -2.48 -8.43 21.88
CA GLU A 398 -2.86 -7.11 22.37
C GLU A 398 -1.88 -6.05 21.83
N VAL A 399 -2.40 -4.88 21.43
CA VAL A 399 -1.58 -3.87 20.73
C VAL A 399 -0.50 -3.26 21.61
N ASN A 400 -0.83 -2.95 22.87
CA ASN A 400 0.11 -2.32 23.80
C ASN A 400 1.32 -3.22 24.05
N GLU A 401 1.09 -4.49 24.38
CA GLU A 401 2.15 -5.47 24.65
C GLU A 401 3.08 -5.64 23.44
N PHE A 402 2.50 -5.83 22.24
CA PHE A 402 3.29 -5.97 21.03
C PHE A 402 4.07 -4.69 20.70
N ASN A 403 3.46 -3.51 20.90
CA ASN A 403 4.11 -2.24 20.61
C ASN A 403 5.23 -1.90 21.60
N ASP A 404 5.21 -2.42 22.84
CA ASP A 404 6.32 -2.28 23.79
C ASP A 404 7.60 -2.99 23.30
N VAL A 405 7.43 -4.04 22.49
CA VAL A 405 8.52 -4.76 21.81
C VAL A 405 9.02 -4.00 20.59
N ILE A 406 8.15 -3.70 19.62
CA ILE A 406 8.59 -3.12 18.33
C ILE A 406 8.87 -1.63 18.42
N ARG A 407 8.17 -0.90 19.30
CA ARG A 407 8.29 0.55 19.56
C ARG A 407 8.16 1.45 18.34
N HIS A 408 7.59 0.93 17.25
CA HIS A 408 7.45 1.64 15.97
C HIS A 408 6.51 2.84 16.05
N HIS A 409 5.52 2.80 16.95
CA HIS A 409 4.58 3.89 17.12
C HIS A 409 4.35 4.21 18.59
N LYS A 410 3.87 5.43 18.86
CA LYS A 410 3.36 5.80 20.17
C LYS A 410 1.84 5.81 20.07
N PHE A 411 1.22 4.79 20.64
CA PHE A 411 -0.23 4.76 20.82
C PHE A 411 -0.59 5.44 22.14
N ASP A 412 -1.74 6.09 22.18
CA ASP A 412 -2.44 6.27 23.45
C ASP A 412 -2.86 4.88 23.97
N GLU A 413 -3.11 4.74 25.27
CA GLU A 413 -3.44 3.44 25.87
C GLU A 413 -4.68 2.83 25.18
N ILE A 414 -4.48 1.68 24.51
CA ILE A 414 -5.57 0.93 23.88
C ILE A 414 -6.16 -0.02 24.93
N SER A 415 -7.32 0.34 25.48
CA SER A 415 -7.90 -0.39 26.62
C SER A 415 -8.64 -1.66 26.25
N ASN A 416 -9.07 -1.80 24.98
CA ASN A 416 -9.92 -2.90 24.54
C ASN A 416 -9.26 -3.73 23.43
N LEU A 417 -9.48 -5.04 23.46
CA LEU A 417 -9.12 -5.93 22.35
C LEU A 417 -10.18 -5.84 21.25
N LEU A 418 -9.76 -5.69 19.99
CA LEU A 418 -10.64 -5.65 18.82
C LEU A 418 -10.87 -7.07 18.27
N VAL A 419 -11.94 -7.73 18.69
CA VAL A 419 -12.29 -9.13 18.33
C VAL A 419 -13.71 -9.32 17.82
#